data_AF-R6ZQA8-F1
#
_entry.id   AF-R6ZQA8-F1
#
_cell.length_a   1.000
_cell.length_b   1.000
_cell.length_c   1.000
_cell.angle_alpha   90.00
_cell.angle_beta   90.00
_cell.angle_gamma   90.00
#
_symmetry.space_group_name_H-M   'P 1'
#
loop_
_entity.id
_entity.type
_entity.pdbx_description
1 polymer ?
#
loop_
_entity_poly.entity_id
_entity_poly.type
_entity_poly.pdbx_seq_one_letter_code
_entity_poly.pdbx_strand_id
1 'polypeptide(L)'
;MEKIKRLNWYQKSVLVVMIAMALVFAVIYSMTISKVGFEYKDAIFVPSQENGSTVYSGRLRGQKAYFSVSQDKTVVFHYGNKIYGPYTVKEDNTAIPEEEKTLEGIVGVELRQGRLTGKLQEDIPPGLL
;
A
#
# COMPACT_ATOMS: atom_id res chain seq x y z
N MET A 1 -13.85 44.02 7.87
CA MET A 1 -13.09 43.86 6.61
C MET A 1 -12.44 45.18 6.11
N GLU A 2 -12.11 46.14 6.98
CA GLU A 2 -11.56 47.44 6.51
C GLU A 2 -10.03 47.46 6.40
N LYS A 3 -9.33 46.62 7.17
CA LYS A 3 -7.86 46.56 7.18
C LYS A 3 -7.28 46.13 5.83
N ILE A 4 -7.90 45.16 5.14
CA ILE A 4 -7.44 44.65 3.82
C ILE A 4 -7.65 45.71 2.71
N LYS A 5 -8.65 46.58 2.83
CA LYS A 5 -8.93 47.63 1.83
C LYS A 5 -7.89 48.76 1.85
N ARG A 6 -7.28 49.05 3.01
CA ARG A 6 -6.24 50.09 3.20
C ARG A 6 -4.81 49.64 2.84
N LEU A 7 -4.59 48.38 2.46
CA LEU A 7 -3.28 47.88 2.05
C LEU A 7 -2.86 48.45 0.69
N ASN A 8 -1.60 48.90 0.61
CA ASN A 8 -0.97 49.30 -0.65
C ASN A 8 -0.95 48.11 -1.64
N TRP A 9 -0.97 48.37 -2.95
CA TRP A 9 -1.07 47.33 -3.99
C TRP A 9 0.00 46.25 -3.83
N TYR A 10 1.23 46.65 -3.50
CA TYR A 10 2.34 45.75 -3.18
C TYR A 10 2.02 44.80 -2.01
N GLN A 11 1.42 45.33 -0.95
CA GLN A 11 1.06 44.56 0.24
C GLN A 11 -0.05 43.54 -0.06
N LYS A 12 -1.01 43.89 -0.91
CA LYS A 12 -2.03 42.95 -1.41
C LYS A 12 -1.40 41.86 -2.29
N SER A 13 -0.46 42.23 -3.16
CA SER A 13 0.25 41.28 -4.02
C SER A 13 1.07 40.26 -3.20
N VAL A 14 1.85 40.74 -2.23
CA VAL A 14 2.63 39.86 -1.32
C VAL A 14 1.69 38.94 -0.52
N LEU A 15 0.54 39.45 -0.06
CA LEU A 15 -0.44 38.63 0.65
C LEU A 15 -1.00 37.49 -0.23
N VAL A 16 -1.33 37.78 -1.50
CA VAL A 16 -1.79 36.77 -2.46
C VAL A 16 -0.70 35.74 -2.74
N VAL A 17 0.56 36.16 -2.88
CA VAL A 17 1.70 35.26 -3.09
C VAL A 17 1.89 34.33 -1.88
N MET A 18 1.79 34.82 -0.65
CA MET A 18 1.88 33.98 0.54
C MET A 18 0.76 32.93 0.61
N ILE A 19 -0.48 33.31 0.26
CA ILE A 19 -1.61 32.38 0.20
C ILE A 19 -1.37 31.32 -0.89
N ALA A 20 -0.92 31.73 -2.08
CA ALA A 20 -0.60 30.80 -3.15
C ALA A 20 0.51 29.82 -2.72
N MET A 21 1.56 30.31 -2.07
CA MET A 21 2.64 29.48 -1.55
C MET A 21 2.14 28.47 -0.50
N ALA A 22 1.29 28.91 0.44
CA ALA A 22 0.68 28.03 1.44
C ALA A 22 -0.19 26.94 0.80
N LEU A 23 -0.96 27.28 -0.26
CA LEU A 23 -1.77 26.30 -1.00
C LEU A 23 -0.89 25.26 -1.72
N VAL A 24 0.21 25.68 -2.32
CA VAL A 24 1.18 24.76 -2.95
C VAL A 24 1.72 23.77 -1.91
N PHE A 25 2.17 24.26 -0.75
CA PHE A 25 2.62 23.39 0.33
C PHE A 25 1.52 22.45 0.80
N ALA A 26 0.29 22.93 0.99
CA ALA A 26 -0.83 22.09 1.41
C ALA A 26 -1.10 20.93 0.44
N VAL A 27 -1.08 21.19 -0.87
CA VAL A 27 -1.28 20.14 -1.89
C VAL A 27 -0.13 19.13 -1.87
N ILE A 28 1.13 19.59 -1.82
CA ILE A 28 2.31 18.70 -1.81
C ILE A 28 2.33 17.83 -0.55
N TYR A 29 2.12 18.43 0.62
CA TYR A 29 2.09 17.68 1.89
C TYR A 29 0.93 16.68 1.90
N SER A 30 -0.26 17.08 1.43
CA SER A 30 -1.40 16.17 1.33
C SER A 30 -1.11 14.98 0.41
N MET A 31 -0.53 15.21 -0.78
CA MET A 31 -0.14 14.13 -1.69
C MET A 31 0.94 13.21 -1.10
N THR A 32 1.88 13.77 -0.31
CA THR A 32 2.99 13.00 0.27
C THR A 32 2.52 12.12 1.43
N ILE A 33 1.68 12.65 2.32
CA ILE A 33 1.17 11.92 3.49
C ILE A 33 0.11 10.88 3.10
N SER A 34 -0.63 11.12 2.01
CA SER A 34 -1.65 10.18 1.52
C SER A 34 -1.07 8.85 1.03
N LYS A 35 0.25 8.74 0.81
CA LYS A 35 0.92 7.48 0.53
C LYS A 35 1.21 6.73 1.83
N VAL A 36 0.16 6.18 2.43
CA VAL A 36 0.29 5.25 3.56
C VAL A 36 0.92 3.97 3.02
N GLY A 37 2.17 3.72 3.40
CA GLY A 37 2.85 2.46 3.09
C GLY A 37 2.36 1.33 3.97
N PHE A 38 2.53 0.10 3.51
CA PHE A 38 2.32 -1.10 4.30
C PHE A 38 3.61 -1.48 5.01
N GLU A 39 3.62 -1.43 6.34
CA GLU A 39 4.76 -1.88 7.14
C GLU A 39 4.77 -3.40 7.23
N TYR A 40 5.90 -4.03 6.88
CA TYR A 40 6.11 -5.46 7.02
C TYR A 40 7.55 -5.73 7.46
N LYS A 41 7.72 -6.26 8.67
CA LYS A 41 9.02 -6.37 9.36
C LYS A 41 9.71 -5.00 9.38
N ASP A 42 10.99 -4.93 9.04
CA ASP A 42 11.77 -3.68 9.00
C ASP A 42 11.63 -2.92 7.66
N ALA A 43 10.52 -3.09 6.94
CA ALA A 43 10.32 -2.53 5.61
C ALA A 43 8.97 -1.83 5.46
N ILE A 44 8.96 -0.68 4.80
CA ILE A 44 7.75 0.03 4.39
C ILE A 44 7.58 -0.17 2.89
N PHE A 45 6.45 -0.76 2.50
CA PHE A 45 6.06 -0.96 1.11
C PHE A 45 5.10 0.15 0.66
N VAL A 46 5.51 0.95 -0.30
CA VAL A 46 4.71 2.08 -0.79
C VAL A 46 3.85 1.62 -1.97
N PRO A 47 2.52 1.87 -1.94
CA PRO A 47 1.63 1.52 -3.04
C PRO A 47 1.84 2.41 -4.28
N SER A 48 1.68 1.80 -5.44
CA SER A 48 1.69 2.42 -6.77
C SER A 48 0.66 1.70 -7.65
N GLN A 49 -0.09 2.42 -8.48
CA GLN A 49 -0.94 1.80 -9.49
C GLN A 49 -0.13 1.48 -10.74
N GLU A 50 -0.12 0.21 -11.14
CA GLU A 50 0.53 -0.27 -12.36
C GLU A 50 -0.41 -1.24 -13.09
N ASN A 51 -0.72 -0.95 -14.35
CA ASN A 51 -1.53 -1.83 -15.22
C ASN A 51 -2.87 -2.29 -14.59
N GLY A 52 -3.53 -1.42 -13.81
CA GLY A 52 -4.81 -1.74 -13.14
C GLY A 52 -4.69 -2.62 -11.90
N SER A 53 -3.47 -2.90 -11.45
CA SER A 53 -3.15 -3.58 -10.19
C SER A 53 -2.43 -2.63 -9.24
N THR A 54 -2.52 -2.88 -7.93
CA THR A 54 -1.76 -2.12 -6.93
C THR A 54 -0.46 -2.85 -6.63
N VAL A 55 0.67 -2.21 -6.91
CA VAL A 55 2.01 -2.72 -6.62
C VAL A 55 2.55 -2.01 -5.40
N TYR A 56 2.87 -2.77 -4.38
CA TYR A 56 3.48 -2.32 -3.14
C TYR A 56 4.98 -2.61 -3.23
N SER A 57 5.81 -1.57 -3.19
CA SER A 57 7.26 -1.70 -3.41
C SER A 57 8.06 -1.18 -2.23
N GLY A 58 9.14 -1.89 -1.88
CA GLY A 58 9.97 -1.56 -0.73
C GLY A 58 11.33 -2.24 -0.78
N ARG A 59 12.07 -2.13 0.32
CA ARG A 59 13.30 -2.90 0.54
C ARG A 59 13.16 -3.72 1.80
N LEU A 60 13.13 -5.03 1.64
CA LEU A 60 13.16 -5.97 2.75
C LEU A 60 14.59 -6.45 2.94
N ARG A 61 15.17 -6.24 4.13
CA ARG A 61 16.55 -6.63 4.46
C ARG A 61 17.59 -6.14 3.43
N GLY A 62 17.40 -4.93 2.91
CA GLY A 62 18.29 -4.30 1.92
C GLY A 62 18.07 -4.76 0.46
N GLN A 63 17.30 -5.81 0.22
CA GLN A 63 16.96 -6.30 -1.12
C GLN A 63 15.62 -5.73 -1.61
N LYS A 64 15.52 -5.44 -2.92
CA LYS A 64 14.26 -4.98 -3.53
C LYS A 64 13.20 -6.05 -3.37
N ALA A 65 12.05 -5.64 -2.85
CA ALA A 65 10.89 -6.49 -2.66
C ALA A 65 9.64 -5.75 -3.15
N TYR A 66 8.71 -6.45 -3.75
CA TYR A 66 7.41 -5.89 -4.09
C TYR A 66 6.35 -6.96 -4.16
N PHE A 67 5.11 -6.64 -3.80
CA PHE A 67 3.96 -7.49 -4.10
C PHE A 67 2.96 -6.75 -4.94
N SER A 68 2.35 -7.44 -5.89
CA SER A 68 1.24 -6.93 -6.69
C SER A 68 -0.06 -7.56 -6.21
N VAL A 69 -1.09 -6.74 -6.02
CA VAL A 69 -2.45 -7.17 -5.74
C VAL A 69 -3.29 -6.88 -6.99
N SER A 70 -3.77 -7.95 -7.62
CA SER A 70 -4.61 -7.92 -8.80
C SER A 70 -6.08 -7.64 -8.42
N GLN A 71 -6.92 -7.29 -9.40
CA GLN A 71 -8.34 -6.98 -9.16
C GLN A 71 -9.15 -8.16 -8.59
N ASP A 72 -8.78 -9.38 -8.96
CA ASP A 72 -9.34 -10.63 -8.44
C ASP A 72 -8.77 -11.01 -7.05
N LYS A 73 -8.06 -10.09 -6.40
CA LYS A 73 -7.34 -10.28 -5.12
C LYS A 73 -6.20 -11.30 -5.19
N THR A 74 -5.73 -11.64 -6.39
CA THR A 74 -4.53 -12.46 -6.55
C THR A 74 -3.29 -11.66 -6.15
N VAL A 75 -2.48 -12.24 -5.26
CA VAL A 75 -1.24 -11.64 -4.76
C VAL A 75 -0.03 -12.40 -5.30
N VAL A 76 0.93 -11.68 -5.87
CA VAL A 76 2.24 -12.22 -6.26
C VAL A 76 3.31 -11.41 -5.56
N PHE A 77 4.26 -12.08 -4.91
CA PHE A 77 5.35 -11.43 -4.19
C PHE A 77 6.69 -11.70 -4.88
N HIS A 78 7.49 -10.65 -5.01
CA HIS A 78 8.82 -10.67 -5.58
C HIS A 78 9.84 -10.26 -4.53
N TYR A 79 10.90 -11.03 -4.41
CA TYR A 79 12.04 -10.72 -3.54
C TYR A 79 13.34 -11.01 -4.29
N GLY A 80 14.05 -9.96 -4.66
CA GLY A 80 15.18 -10.08 -5.59
C GLY A 80 14.74 -10.71 -6.92
N ASN A 81 15.27 -11.89 -7.24
CA ASN A 81 14.95 -12.63 -8.46
C ASN A 81 13.91 -13.74 -8.25
N LYS A 82 13.44 -13.94 -7.01
CA LYS A 82 12.49 -14.98 -6.64
C LYS A 82 11.06 -14.46 -6.70
N ILE A 83 10.15 -15.36 -7.05
CA ILE A 83 8.71 -15.08 -7.13
C ILE A 83 7.97 -16.11 -6.30
N TYR A 84 7.07 -15.62 -5.47
CA TYR A 84 6.20 -16.40 -4.60
C TYR A 84 4.75 -16.13 -4.97
N GLY A 85 3.92 -17.18 -4.88
CA GLY A 85 2.55 -17.17 -5.35
C GLY A 85 2.41 -17.53 -6.84
N PRO A 86 1.25 -17.30 -7.46
CA PRO A 86 0.16 -16.47 -6.96
C PRO A 86 -0.54 -17.07 -5.75
N TYR A 87 -0.93 -16.22 -4.81
CA TYR A 87 -1.77 -16.57 -3.68
C TYR A 87 -3.15 -15.95 -3.85
N THR A 88 -4.19 -16.72 -3.55
CA THR A 88 -5.57 -16.23 -3.46
C THR A 88 -6.17 -16.59 -2.11
N VAL A 89 -7.07 -15.74 -1.64
CA VAL A 89 -7.81 -15.94 -0.39
C VAL A 89 -9.26 -16.20 -0.75
N LYS A 90 -9.86 -17.22 -0.14
CA LYS A 90 -11.30 -17.47 -0.21
C LYS A 90 -11.85 -17.59 1.20
N GLU A 91 -12.97 -16.93 1.48
CA GLU A 91 -13.70 -17.15 2.74
C GLU A 91 -14.20 -18.59 2.79
N ASP A 92 -13.89 -19.26 3.89
CA ASP A 92 -14.28 -20.64 4.17
C ASP A 92 -14.49 -20.81 5.68
N ASN A 93 -15.75 -20.84 6.09
CA ASN A 93 -16.12 -21.02 7.50
C ASN A 93 -15.74 -22.40 8.05
N THR A 94 -15.40 -23.37 7.21
CA THR A 94 -14.87 -24.66 7.66
C THR A 94 -13.42 -24.56 8.15
N ALA A 95 -12.71 -23.48 7.82
CA ALA A 95 -11.38 -23.19 8.36
C ALA A 95 -11.41 -22.67 9.81
N ILE A 96 -12.59 -22.36 10.36
CA ILE A 96 -12.72 -21.90 11.75
C ILE A 96 -12.57 -23.11 12.70
N PRO A 97 -11.62 -23.10 13.65
CA PRO A 97 -11.49 -24.15 14.66
C PRO A 97 -12.80 -24.33 15.45
N GLU A 98 -13.17 -25.58 15.76
CA GLU A 98 -14.43 -25.89 16.45
C GLU A 98 -14.61 -25.10 17.76
N GLU A 99 -13.52 -24.90 18.49
CA GLU A 99 -13.46 -24.17 19.77
C GLU A 99 -13.82 -22.68 19.63
N GLU A 100 -13.64 -22.12 18.43
CA GLU A 100 -13.81 -20.69 18.13
C GLU A 100 -15.09 -20.40 17.33
N LYS A 101 -15.82 -21.42 16.87
CA LYS A 101 -17.04 -21.25 16.04
C LYS A 101 -18.18 -20.49 16.71
N THR A 102 -18.17 -20.41 18.04
CA THR A 102 -19.19 -19.67 18.81
C THR A 102 -18.85 -18.19 19.00
N LEU A 103 -17.64 -17.77 18.63
CA LEU A 103 -17.21 -16.38 18.72
C LEU A 103 -17.75 -15.59 17.52
N GLU A 104 -18.47 -14.51 17.79
CA GLU A 104 -18.96 -13.61 16.75
C GLU A 104 -17.80 -12.80 16.13
N GLY A 105 -17.83 -12.62 14.81
CA GLY A 105 -16.86 -11.79 14.08
C GLY A 105 -15.61 -12.52 13.59
N ILE A 106 -15.50 -13.83 13.80
CA ILE A 106 -14.43 -14.64 13.20
C ILE A 106 -14.79 -15.01 11.76
N VAL A 107 -13.85 -14.77 10.84
CA VAL A 107 -13.96 -15.16 9.44
C VAL A 107 -12.91 -16.22 9.13
N GLY A 108 -13.35 -17.42 8.79
CA GLY A 108 -12.48 -18.47 8.30
C GLY A 108 -12.02 -18.16 6.88
N VAL A 109 -10.74 -18.38 6.59
CA VAL A 109 -10.17 -18.15 5.27
C VAL A 109 -9.30 -19.31 4.82
N GLU A 110 -9.45 -19.70 3.56
CA GLU A 110 -8.58 -20.65 2.88
C GLU A 110 -7.55 -19.88 2.03
N LEU A 111 -6.28 -20.15 2.27
CA LEU A 111 -5.16 -19.66 1.48
C LEU A 111 -4.81 -20.67 0.40
N ARG A 112 -4.91 -20.27 -0.87
CA ARG A 112 -4.62 -21.12 -2.03
C ARG A 112 -3.39 -20.62 -2.76
N GLN A 113 -2.46 -21.53 -3.04
CA GLN A 113 -1.30 -21.25 -3.88
C GLN A 113 -1.56 -21.79 -5.29
N GLY A 114 -1.57 -20.89 -6.27
CA GLY A 114 -1.61 -21.24 -7.69
C GLY A 114 -0.21 -21.50 -8.26
N ARG A 115 -0.17 -21.93 -9.52
CA ARG A 115 1.08 -22.22 -10.25
C ARG A 115 1.39 -21.13 -11.27
N LEU A 116 2.61 -20.58 -11.21
CA LEU A 116 3.11 -19.70 -12.27
C LEU A 116 3.59 -20.53 -13.46
N THR A 117 3.07 -20.25 -14.65
CA THR A 117 3.57 -20.84 -15.89
C THR A 117 4.91 -20.18 -16.28
N GLY A 118 6.00 -20.96 -16.29
CA GLY A 118 7.28 -20.55 -16.90
C GLY A 118 8.34 -19.89 -16.00
N LYS A 119 8.15 -19.84 -14.66
CA LYS A 119 9.21 -19.43 -13.72
C LYS A 119 9.34 -20.44 -12.58
N LEU A 120 10.57 -20.62 -12.07
CA LEU A 120 10.85 -21.43 -10.88
C LEU A 120 10.14 -20.78 -9.69
N GLN A 121 9.05 -21.40 -9.26
CA GLN A 121 8.30 -21.01 -8.07
C GLN A 121 9.02 -21.64 -6.87
N GLU A 122 9.49 -20.80 -5.95
CA GLU A 122 10.14 -21.25 -4.72
C GLU A 122 9.19 -21.04 -3.53
N ASP A 123 9.31 -21.88 -2.52
CA ASP A 123 8.60 -21.69 -1.26
C ASP A 123 9.17 -20.49 -0.50
N ILE A 124 8.30 -19.72 0.17
CA ILE A 124 8.72 -18.58 0.98
C ILE A 124 9.68 -19.09 2.07
N PRO A 125 10.93 -18.58 2.14
CA PRO A 125 11.86 -19.03 3.15
C PRO A 125 11.33 -18.69 4.55
N PRO A 126 11.57 -19.53 5.57
CA PRO A 126 11.03 -19.32 6.91
C PRO A 126 11.47 -17.99 7.56
N GLY A 127 12.59 -17.39 7.13
CA GLY A 127 13.01 -16.06 7.60
C GLY A 127 12.23 -14.88 6.98
N LEU A 128 11.29 -15.17 6.08
CA LEU A 128 10.55 -14.22 5.26
C LEU A 128 9.04 -14.26 5.55
N LEU A 129 8.57 -15.26 6.30
CA LEU A 129 7.27 -15.30 7.00
C LEU A 129 7.38 -14.54 8.32
#